data_AF-A0A4P6Q565-F1
#
_entry.id   AF-A0A4P6Q565-F1
#
_cell.length_a   1.000
_cell.length_b   1.000
_cell.length_c   1.000
_cell.angle_alpha   90.00
_cell.angle_beta   90.00
_cell.angle_gamma   90.00
#
_symmetry.space_group_name_H-M   'P 1'
#
loop_
_entity.id
_entity.type
_entity.pdbx_description
1 polymer ?
#
loop_
_entity_poly.entity_id
_entity_poly.type
_entity_poly.pdbx_seq_one_letter_code
_entity_poly.pdbx_strand_id
1 'polypeptide(L)'
;MDTALAAAAGRGAELVLLAEPAARFHHPHPPFPSMIGAAMLLFLLLGVIAFLLLSRFKGRRPPWAAAPHEPPEYAARKVLAERFARGDITVDEFLERASVLNWTPGTPEGGRK
;
A
#
# COMPACT_ATOMS: atom_id res chain seq x y z
N MET A 1 -80.19 -16.53 29.21
CA MET A 1 -78.76 -16.77 29.48
C MET A 1 -77.98 -16.36 28.24
N ASP A 2 -78.16 -15.11 27.78
CA ASP A 2 -77.82 -14.73 26.39
C ASP A 2 -77.05 -13.40 26.28
N THR A 3 -76.67 -12.80 27.40
CA THR A 3 -75.87 -11.56 27.43
C THR A 3 -74.37 -11.80 27.53
N ALA A 4 -73.92 -13.03 27.74
CA ALA A 4 -72.49 -13.37 27.82
C ALA A 4 -71.84 -13.62 26.44
N LEU A 5 -72.63 -14.02 25.43
CA LEU A 5 -72.11 -14.38 24.10
C LEU A 5 -71.75 -13.16 23.24
N ALA A 6 -72.43 -12.02 23.44
CA ALA A 6 -72.18 -10.79 22.68
C ALA A 6 -70.89 -10.06 23.09
N ALA A 7 -70.40 -10.26 24.32
CA ALA A 7 -69.21 -9.58 24.83
C ALA A 7 -67.89 -10.26 24.43
N ALA A 8 -67.92 -11.51 23.96
CA ALA A 8 -66.73 -12.24 23.54
C ALA A 8 -66.28 -11.90 22.10
N ALA A 9 -67.22 -11.51 21.23
CA ALA A 9 -66.94 -11.20 19.83
C ALA A 9 -66.18 -9.86 19.64
N GLY A 10 -66.27 -8.93 20.59
CA GLY A 10 -65.57 -7.64 20.51
C GLY A 10 -64.11 -7.66 20.97
N ARG A 11 -63.66 -8.72 21.67
CA ARG A 11 -62.34 -8.74 22.31
C ARG A 11 -61.23 -9.40 21.47
N GLY A 12 -61.61 -10.16 20.44
CA GLY A 12 -60.66 -10.78 19.50
C GLY A 12 -60.11 -9.81 18.43
N ALA A 13 -60.86 -8.76 18.09
CA ALA A 13 -60.48 -7.80 17.06
C ALA A 13 -59.37 -6.82 17.51
N GLU A 14 -59.30 -6.49 18.81
CA GLU A 14 -58.23 -5.62 19.33
C GLU A 14 -56.87 -6.32 19.46
N LEU A 15 -56.84 -7.63 19.66
CA LEU A 15 -55.56 -8.36 19.80
C LEU A 15 -54.87 -8.60 18.45
N VAL A 16 -55.62 -8.63 17.35
CA VAL A 16 -55.05 -8.70 15.99
C VAL A 16 -54.40 -7.36 15.60
N LEU A 17 -54.80 -6.26 16.22
CA LEU A 17 -54.24 -4.93 15.94
C LEU A 17 -52.96 -4.62 16.75
N LEU A 18 -52.66 -5.42 17.77
CA LEU A 18 -51.40 -5.36 18.53
C LEU A 18 -50.34 -6.34 18.03
N ALA A 19 -50.71 -7.26 17.12
CA ALA A 19 -49.76 -8.14 16.47
C ALA A 19 -49.01 -7.37 15.37
N GLU A 20 -47.78 -6.99 15.72
CA GLU A 20 -46.69 -6.55 14.85
C GLU A 20 -46.75 -5.14 14.23
N PRO A 21 -46.20 -4.15 14.96
CA PRO A 21 -45.45 -3.07 14.34
C PRO A 21 -43.94 -3.15 14.62
N ALA A 22 -43.38 -4.32 14.94
CA ALA A 22 -41.92 -4.47 15.10
C ALA A 22 -41.17 -4.67 13.77
N ALA A 23 -41.88 -4.89 12.66
CA ALA A 23 -41.29 -5.31 11.40
C ALA A 23 -41.08 -4.21 10.33
N ARG A 24 -40.90 -2.92 10.66
CA ARG A 24 -40.97 -1.85 9.63
C ARG A 24 -39.85 -0.81 9.53
N PHE A 25 -38.66 -1.07 10.05
CA PHE A 25 -37.51 -0.20 9.74
C PHE A 25 -36.28 -0.96 9.25
N HIS A 26 -36.47 -1.90 8.31
CA HIS A 26 -35.43 -2.14 7.32
C HIS A 26 -35.59 -1.06 6.26
N HIS A 27 -34.95 0.09 6.47
CA HIS A 27 -34.71 1.01 5.38
C HIS A 27 -33.58 0.40 4.54
N PRO A 28 -33.84 -0.17 3.34
CA PRO A 28 -32.77 -0.35 2.39
C PRO A 28 -32.24 1.06 2.12
N HIS A 29 -31.03 1.32 2.59
CA HIS A 29 -30.31 2.52 2.22
C HIS A 29 -30.33 2.55 0.68
N PRO A 30 -30.86 3.63 0.07
CA PRO A 30 -30.87 3.71 -1.39
C PRO A 30 -29.43 3.45 -1.87
N PRO A 31 -29.19 2.64 -2.92
CA PRO A 31 -27.84 2.25 -3.31
C PRO A 31 -27.00 3.42 -3.86
N PHE A 32 -27.64 4.57 -4.14
CA PHE A 32 -27.01 5.70 -4.81
C PHE A 32 -25.87 6.37 -4.02
N PRO A 33 -25.97 6.64 -2.69
CA PRO A 33 -24.87 7.22 -1.92
C PRO A 33 -23.70 6.25 -1.74
N SER A 34 -23.96 4.95 -1.60
CA SER A 34 -22.92 3.93 -1.44
C SER A 34 -22.20 3.63 -2.75
N MET A 35 -22.87 3.71 -3.90
CA MET A 35 -22.24 3.56 -5.21
C MET A 35 -21.26 4.70 -5.51
N ILE A 36 -21.62 5.95 -5.17
CA ILE A 36 -20.72 7.11 -5.35
C ILE A 36 -19.49 6.97 -4.45
N GLY A 37 -19.68 6.61 -3.19
CA GLY A 37 -18.57 6.36 -2.25
C GLY A 37 -17.67 5.20 -2.70
N ALA A 38 -18.26 4.10 -3.17
CA ALA A 38 -17.52 2.95 -3.68
C ALA A 38 -16.74 3.27 -4.95
N ALA A 39 -17.33 4.03 -5.88
CA ALA A 39 -16.65 4.47 -7.10
C ALA A 39 -15.49 5.42 -6.78
N MET A 40 -15.66 6.35 -5.84
CA MET A 40 -14.62 7.27 -5.40
C MET A 40 -13.47 6.53 -4.69
N LEU A 41 -13.80 5.57 -3.82
CA LEU A 41 -12.83 4.73 -3.13
C LEU A 41 -12.07 3.82 -4.11
N LEU A 42 -12.76 3.24 -5.10
CA LEU A 42 -12.15 2.46 -6.18
C LEU A 42 -11.19 3.31 -7.02
N PHE A 43 -11.59 4.53 -7.38
CA PHE A 43 -10.76 5.46 -8.15
C PHE A 43 -9.50 5.87 -7.36
N LEU A 44 -9.65 6.16 -6.07
CA LEU A 44 -8.53 6.45 -5.18
C LEU A 44 -7.57 5.26 -5.10
N LEU A 45 -8.10 4.04 -4.93
CA LEU A 45 -7.31 2.81 -4.85
C LEU A 45 -6.53 2.57 -6.16
N LEU A 46 -7.19 2.72 -7.31
CA LEU A 46 -6.56 2.64 -8.63
C LEU A 46 -5.47 3.69 -8.79
N GLY A 47 -5.71 4.92 -8.35
CA GLY A 47 -4.72 6.01 -8.37
C GLY A 47 -3.48 5.68 -7.54
N VAL A 48 -3.66 5.16 -6.31
CA VAL A 48 -2.56 4.75 -5.44
C VAL A 48 -1.78 3.59 -6.07
N ILE A 49 -2.47 2.56 -6.58
CA ILE A 49 -1.83 1.41 -7.23
C ILE A 49 -1.04 1.87 -8.47
N ALA A 50 -1.63 2.70 -9.32
CA ALA A 50 -0.98 3.27 -10.48
C ALA A 50 0.24 4.12 -10.09
N PHE A 51 0.12 4.95 -9.05
CA PHE A 51 1.22 5.75 -8.52
C PHE A 51 2.37 4.87 -8.00
N LEU A 52 2.07 3.80 -7.25
CA LEU A 52 3.08 2.87 -6.75
C LEU A 52 3.76 2.10 -7.88
N LEU A 53 3.00 1.64 -8.88
CA LEU A 53 3.55 1.00 -10.08
C LEU A 53 4.45 1.96 -10.84
N LEU A 54 3.99 3.18 -11.12
CA LEU A 54 4.78 4.21 -11.80
C LEU A 54 6.04 4.58 -11.00
N SER A 55 5.95 4.67 -9.67
CA SER A 55 7.10 4.97 -8.81
C SER A 55 8.11 3.82 -8.77
N ARG A 56 7.66 2.57 -8.92
CA ARG A 56 8.54 1.40 -9.05
C ARG A 56 9.26 1.37 -10.39
N PHE A 57 8.59 1.74 -11.49
CA PHE A 57 9.21 1.80 -12.81
C PHE A 57 10.07 3.06 -13.01
N LYS A 58 9.71 4.19 -12.38
CA LYS A 58 10.53 5.40 -12.33
C LYS A 58 11.53 5.31 -11.17
N GLY A 59 12.49 4.39 -11.28
CA GLY A 59 13.76 4.44 -10.54
C GLY A 59 14.61 5.70 -10.83
N ARG A 60 14.07 6.65 -11.59
CA ARG A 60 14.63 7.97 -11.86
C ARG A 60 14.12 8.92 -10.79
N ARG A 61 14.97 9.14 -9.79
CA ARG A 61 14.80 10.15 -8.74
C ARG A 61 14.38 11.48 -9.38
N PRO A 62 13.44 12.22 -8.76
CA PRO A 62 13.06 13.54 -9.28
C PRO A 62 14.31 14.45 -9.33
N PRO A 63 14.39 15.39 -10.29
CA PRO A 63 15.59 16.21 -10.50
C PRO A 63 15.94 17.12 -9.32
N TRP A 64 15.03 17.34 -8.38
CA TRP A 64 15.24 18.06 -7.13
C TRP A 64 15.55 17.15 -5.92
N ALA A 65 15.35 15.83 -6.04
CA ALA A 65 15.87 14.92 -5.04
C ALA A 65 17.37 14.86 -5.25
N ALA A 66 18.11 15.54 -4.38
CA ALA A 66 19.56 15.47 -4.30
C ALA A 66 19.97 14.02 -4.53
N ALA A 67 20.87 13.79 -5.50
CA ALA A 67 21.48 12.49 -5.70
C ALA A 67 21.95 12.03 -4.31
N PRO A 68 21.55 10.83 -3.83
CA PRO A 68 22.04 10.37 -2.57
C PRO A 68 23.53 10.42 -2.67
N HIS A 69 24.12 11.07 -1.68
CA HIS A 69 25.54 11.14 -1.51
C HIS A 69 26.04 9.70 -1.54
N GLU A 70 26.64 9.29 -2.67
CA GLU A 70 27.30 8.00 -2.70
C GLU A 70 28.35 8.04 -1.58
N PRO A 71 28.48 6.97 -0.78
CA PRO A 71 29.53 6.91 0.22
C PRO A 71 30.86 7.19 -0.49
N PRO A 72 31.72 8.07 0.07
CA PRO A 72 33.00 8.42 -0.57
C PRO A 72 33.86 7.18 -0.85
N GLU A 73 33.68 6.12 -0.07
CA GLU A 73 34.28 4.79 -0.26
C GLU A 73 33.90 4.13 -1.59
N TYR A 74 32.65 4.29 -2.05
CA TYR A 74 32.21 3.73 -3.33
C TYR A 74 32.87 4.46 -4.51
N ALA A 75 32.93 5.78 -4.44
CA ALA A 75 33.61 6.59 -5.45
C ALA A 75 35.12 6.26 -5.52
N ALA A 76 35.76 6.07 -4.36
CA ALA A 76 37.18 5.73 -4.30
C ALA A 76 37.47 4.34 -4.89
N ARG A 77 36.63 3.32 -4.60
CA ARG A 77 36.74 1.99 -5.22
C ARG A 77 36.59 2.02 -6.73
N LYS A 78 35.64 2.82 -7.24
CA LYS A 78 35.43 2.99 -8.68
C LYS A 78 36.67 3.55 -9.38
N VAL A 79 37.27 4.62 -8.83
CA VAL A 79 38.50 5.21 -9.39
C VAL A 79 39.65 4.20 -9.36
N LEU A 80 39.76 3.41 -8.29
CA LEU A 80 40.79 2.37 -8.17
C LEU A 80 40.61 1.28 -9.23
N ALA A 81 39.38 0.80 -9.44
CA ALA A 81 39.06 -0.19 -10.46
C ALA A 81 39.33 0.33 -11.88
N GLU A 82 38.94 1.57 -12.17
CA GLU A 82 39.16 2.21 -13.47
C GLU A 82 40.65 2.34 -13.80
N ARG A 83 41.47 2.73 -12.81
CA ARG A 83 42.93 2.84 -12.98
C ARG A 83 43.57 1.48 -13.20
N PHE A 84 43.16 0.46 -12.46
CA PHE A 84 43.63 -0.90 -12.66
C PHE A 84 43.27 -1.42 -14.06
N ALA A 85 42.04 -1.20 -14.51
CA ALA A 85 41.58 -1.59 -15.84
C ALA A 85 42.31 -0.84 -16.97
N ARG A 86 42.71 0.42 -16.74
CA ARG A 86 43.53 1.19 -17.68
C ARG A 86 44.99 0.72 -17.71
N GLY A 87 45.44 0.01 -16.67
CA GLY A 87 46.85 -0.35 -16.48
C GLY A 87 47.69 0.79 -15.90
N ASP A 88 47.05 1.82 -15.32
CA ASP A 88 47.73 2.95 -14.68
C ASP A 88 48.38 2.56 -13.33
N ILE A 89 47.95 1.44 -12.75
CA ILE A 89 48.44 0.90 -11.47
C ILE A 89 48.69 -0.60 -11.59
N THR A 90 49.66 -1.09 -10.84
CA THR A 90 49.99 -2.52 -10.79
C THR A 90 49.03 -3.31 -9.90
N VAL A 91 49.07 -4.64 -10.00
CA VAL A 91 48.25 -5.54 -9.16
C VAL A 91 48.58 -5.36 -7.67
N ASP A 92 49.85 -5.19 -7.33
CA ASP A 92 50.30 -5.05 -5.94
C ASP A 92 49.75 -3.76 -5.31
N GLU A 93 49.90 -2.63 -6.00
CA GLU A 93 49.34 -1.34 -5.57
C GLU A 93 47.80 -1.37 -5.48
N PHE A 94 47.15 -2.08 -6.40
CA PHE A 94 45.71 -2.27 -6.38
C PHE A 94 45.28 -3.02 -5.11
N LEU A 95 45.97 -4.10 -4.75
CA LEU A 95 45.65 -4.90 -3.57
C LEU A 95 45.94 -4.15 -2.27
N GLU A 96 47.05 -3.43 -2.19
CA GLU A 96 47.38 -2.58 -1.04
C GLU A 96 46.27 -1.53 -0.82
N ARG A 97 45.91 -0.79 -1.87
CA ARG A 97 44.86 0.24 -1.78
C ARG A 97 43.48 -0.35 -1.52
N ALA A 98 43.16 -1.51 -2.10
CA ALA A 98 41.91 -2.21 -1.83
C ALA A 98 41.81 -2.60 -0.34
N SER A 99 42.91 -3.03 0.27
CA SER A 99 42.95 -3.37 1.70
C SER A 99 42.71 -2.17 2.62
N VAL A 100 43.27 -1.00 2.28
CA VAL A 100 43.04 0.26 3.02
C VAL A 100 41.56 0.65 2.95
N LEU A 101 40.89 0.37 1.83
CA LEU A 101 39.46 0.60 1.65
C LEU A 101 38.58 -0.54 2.20
N ASN A 102 39.15 -1.55 2.89
CA ASN A 102 38.46 -2.77 3.33
C ASN A 102 37.65 -3.44 2.19
N TRP A 103 38.16 -3.36 0.98
CA TRP A 103 37.48 -3.81 -0.22
C TRP A 103 38.09 -5.11 -0.72
N THR A 104 37.25 -6.13 -0.91
CA THR A 104 37.65 -7.41 -1.50
C THR A 104 37.14 -7.49 -2.94
N PRO A 105 38.02 -7.37 -3.95
CA PRO A 105 37.64 -7.48 -5.35
C PRO A 105 36.96 -8.82 -5.65
N GLY A 106 35.88 -8.80 -6.42
CA GLY A 106 35.11 -10.01 -6.76
C GLY A 106 34.08 -10.45 -5.72
N THR A 107 34.02 -9.80 -4.56
CA THR A 107 32.87 -9.97 -3.65
C THR A 107 31.72 -9.12 -4.19
N PRO A 108 30.55 -9.70 -4.53
CA PRO A 108 29.38 -8.90 -4.87
C PRO A 108 29.08 -8.03 -3.65
N GLU A 109 29.24 -6.71 -3.80
CA GLU A 109 28.92 -5.78 -2.73
C GLU A 109 27.50 -6.03 -2.27
N GLY A 110 27.36 -6.38 -0.99
CA GLY A 110 26.16 -6.96 -0.41
C GLY A 110 24.89 -6.34 -0.96
N GLY A 111 24.12 -7.16 -1.67
CA GLY A 111 22.76 -6.85 -2.08
C GLY A 111 21.96 -6.48 -0.84
N ARG A 112 21.83 -5.18 -0.60
CA ARG A 112 20.82 -4.63 0.30
C ARG A 112 19.47 -4.94 -0.33
N LYS A 113 18.77 -5.92 0.26
CA LYS A 113 17.32 -6.10 0.10
C LYS A 113 16.58 -4.83 0.50
#